data_AF-A0A2J6MYK0-F1
#
_entry.id   AF-A0A2J6MYK0-F1
#
_cell.length_a   1.000
_cell.length_b   1.000
_cell.length_c   1.000
_cell.angle_alpha   90.00
_cell.angle_beta   90.00
_cell.angle_gamma   90.00
#
_symmetry.space_group_name_H-M   'P 1'
#
loop_
_entity.id
_entity.type
_entity.pdbx_description
1 polymer ?
#
loop_
_entity_poly.entity_id
_entity_poly.type
_entity_poly.pdbx_seq_one_letter_code
_entity_poly.pdbx_strand_id
1 'polypeptide(L)'
;MTPMTISQQTTKENEKISKIIDRVLRQVFGEEATRLIYRYLENRYAVKRNEIADKIDLFARGLEEFLRTGAYVVERKILEDIYSSYGLLRRLELERIRDSDFASQVKLLMRKA
;
A
#
# COMPACT_ATOMS: atom_id res chain seq x y z
N MET A 1 -33.49 -0.24 -10.59
CA MET A 1 -32.33 0.07 -9.72
C MET A 1 -31.24 -0.92 -10.06
N THR A 2 -30.23 -0.48 -10.82
CA THR A 2 -29.10 -1.30 -11.27
C THR A 2 -28.11 -1.54 -10.12
N PRO A 3 -27.43 -2.70 -10.05
CA PRO A 3 -26.42 -2.97 -9.03
C PRO A 3 -25.14 -2.20 -9.39
N MET A 4 -25.07 -0.94 -8.98
CA MET A 4 -23.93 -0.05 -9.16
C MET A 4 -23.34 0.22 -7.78
N THR A 5 -22.58 -0.73 -7.21
CA THR A 5 -22.03 -0.48 -5.85
C THR A 5 -20.74 -1.22 -5.49
N ILE A 6 -20.47 -2.43 -5.98
CA ILE A 6 -19.31 -3.22 -5.48
C ILE A 6 -18.01 -2.93 -6.25
N SER A 7 -18.06 -2.80 -7.57
CA SER A 7 -16.85 -2.60 -8.40
C SER A 7 -16.27 -1.18 -8.33
N GLN A 8 -17.08 -0.15 -8.08
CA GLN A 8 -16.59 1.23 -8.10
C GLN A 8 -16.01 1.69 -6.76
N GLN A 9 -16.49 1.10 -5.65
CA GLN A 9 -16.04 1.44 -4.30
C GLN A 9 -14.66 0.83 -4.00
N THR A 10 -14.46 -0.44 -4.38
CA THR A 10 -13.16 -1.12 -4.35
C THR A 10 -12.09 -0.38 -5.16
N THR A 11 -12.43 0.13 -6.35
CA THR A 11 -11.48 0.94 -7.15
C THR A 11 -11.07 2.24 -6.46
N LYS A 12 -12.01 2.96 -5.81
CA LYS A 12 -11.69 4.22 -5.10
C LYS A 12 -10.75 4.01 -3.92
N GLU A 13 -10.91 2.92 -3.18
CA GLU A 13 -10.01 2.60 -2.08
C GLU A 13 -8.63 2.15 -2.54
N ASN A 14 -8.57 1.33 -3.58
CA ASN A 14 -7.32 0.88 -4.18
C ASN A 14 -6.52 2.07 -4.71
N GLU A 15 -7.20 3.03 -5.33
CA GLU A 15 -6.60 4.31 -5.72
C GLU A 15 -6.09 5.11 -4.52
N LYS A 16 -6.87 5.20 -3.44
CA LYS A 16 -6.46 5.91 -2.21
C LYS A 16 -5.19 5.30 -1.62
N ILE A 17 -5.15 3.97 -1.47
CA ILE A 17 -3.98 3.25 -0.94
C ILE A 17 -2.77 3.46 -1.86
N SER A 18 -2.94 3.28 -3.17
CA SER A 18 -1.85 3.47 -4.15
C SER A 18 -1.31 4.91 -4.14
N LYS A 19 -2.16 5.92 -3.94
CA LYS A 19 -1.74 7.33 -3.77
C LYS A 19 -0.95 7.54 -2.49
N ILE A 20 -1.34 6.91 -1.38
CA ILE A 20 -0.61 7.00 -0.11
C ILE A 20 0.77 6.36 -0.23
N ILE A 21 0.85 5.16 -0.83
CA ILE A 21 2.13 4.47 -1.07
C ILE A 21 3.05 5.34 -1.91
N ASP A 22 2.55 5.90 -3.01
CA ASP A 22 3.35 6.78 -3.86
C ASP A 22 3.85 8.03 -3.13
N ARG A 23 3.00 8.64 -2.30
CA ARG A 23 3.39 9.79 -1.49
C ARG A 23 4.53 9.42 -0.54
N VAL A 24 4.40 8.30 0.17
CA VAL A 24 5.40 7.86 1.16
C VAL A 24 6.73 7.57 0.47
N LEU A 25 6.72 6.84 -0.66
CA LEU A 25 7.95 6.56 -1.41
C LEU A 25 8.65 7.85 -1.84
N ARG A 26 7.91 8.84 -2.37
CA ARG A 26 8.47 10.15 -2.74
C ARG A 26 9.00 10.93 -1.55
N GLN A 27 8.34 10.87 -0.39
CA GLN A 27 8.79 11.53 0.82
C GLN A 27 10.08 10.93 1.39
N VAL A 28 10.21 9.60 1.33
CA VAL A 28 11.37 8.88 1.87
C VAL A 28 12.57 8.95 0.92
N PHE A 29 12.34 8.76 -0.38
CA PHE A 29 13.40 8.55 -1.37
C PHE A 29 13.57 9.71 -2.36
N GLY A 30 12.60 10.61 -2.45
CA GLY A 30 12.54 11.62 -3.51
C GLY A 30 12.09 11.03 -4.86
N GLU A 31 11.96 11.92 -5.84
CA GLU A 31 11.43 11.64 -7.17
C GLU A 31 12.21 10.59 -7.96
N GLU A 32 13.53 10.76 -8.06
CA GLU A 32 14.39 9.90 -8.90
C GLU A 32 14.48 8.47 -8.38
N ALA A 33 14.72 8.31 -7.07
CA ALA A 33 14.84 7.00 -6.46
C ALA A 33 13.48 6.28 -6.40
N THR A 34 12.38 7.01 -6.20
CA THR A 34 11.04 6.41 -6.33
C THR A 34 10.81 5.82 -7.72
N ARG A 35 11.26 6.51 -8.79
CA ARG A 35 11.17 5.95 -10.15
C ARG A 35 12.02 4.70 -10.34
N LEU A 36 13.19 4.61 -9.69
CA LEU A 36 14.00 3.39 -9.71
C LEU A 36 13.28 2.21 -9.05
N ILE A 37 12.64 2.45 -7.90
CA ILE A 37 11.82 1.44 -7.21
C ILE A 37 10.68 0.95 -8.11
N TYR A 38 9.92 1.87 -8.72
CA TYR A 38 8.83 1.47 -9.61
C TYR A 38 9.33 0.71 -10.84
N ARG A 39 10.44 1.14 -11.47
CA ARG A 39 11.01 0.38 -12.59
C ARG A 39 11.43 -1.02 -12.18
N TYR A 40 12.00 -1.20 -10.99
CA TYR A 40 12.35 -2.51 -10.48
C TYR A 40 11.12 -3.40 -10.29
N LEU A 41 10.08 -2.88 -9.62
CA LEU A 41 8.82 -3.58 -9.37
C LEU A 41 8.09 -3.94 -10.67
N GLU A 42 8.04 -3.02 -11.63
CA GLU A 42 7.40 -3.26 -12.92
C GLU A 42 8.15 -4.34 -13.71
N ASN A 43 9.48 -4.25 -13.79
CA ASN A 43 10.30 -5.20 -14.57
C ASN A 43 10.37 -6.59 -13.94
N ARG A 44 10.40 -6.68 -12.62
CA ARG A 44 10.62 -7.96 -11.92
C ARG A 44 9.33 -8.64 -11.47
N TYR A 45 8.29 -7.87 -11.19
CA TYR A 45 7.03 -8.34 -10.60
C TYR A 45 5.79 -7.99 -11.42
N ALA A 46 5.92 -7.27 -12.54
CA ALA A 46 4.80 -6.74 -13.31
C ALA A 46 3.80 -5.95 -12.44
N VAL A 47 4.31 -5.24 -11.43
CA VAL A 47 3.53 -4.38 -10.54
C VAL A 47 3.64 -2.95 -11.03
N LYS A 48 2.55 -2.42 -11.59
CA LYS A 48 2.44 -1.00 -11.96
C LYS A 48 1.98 -0.17 -10.77
N ARG A 49 2.33 1.11 -10.76
CA ARG A 49 1.98 2.05 -9.69
C ARG A 49 0.48 2.07 -9.34
N ASN A 50 -0.41 1.98 -10.33
CA ASN A 50 -1.86 2.00 -10.15
C ASN A 50 -2.45 0.64 -9.75
N GLU A 51 -1.66 -0.43 -9.76
CA GLU A 51 -2.07 -1.81 -9.43
C GLU A 51 -1.48 -2.26 -8.08
N ILE A 52 -0.74 -1.39 -7.38
CA ILE A 52 -0.02 -1.77 -6.15
C ILE A 52 -0.97 -2.32 -5.10
N ALA A 53 -2.13 -1.68 -4.90
CA ALA A 53 -3.12 -2.15 -3.94
C ALA A 53 -3.64 -3.56 -4.28
N ASP A 54 -3.86 -3.85 -5.57
CA ASP A 54 -4.33 -5.17 -6.02
C ASP A 54 -3.24 -6.25 -5.90
N LYS A 55 -1.98 -5.86 -6.06
CA LYS A 55 -0.80 -6.73 -6.04
C LYS A 55 0.08 -6.51 -4.80
N ILE A 56 -0.54 -6.22 -3.65
CA ILE A 56 0.19 -5.74 -2.47
C ILE A 56 1.23 -6.75 -1.94
N ASP A 57 1.00 -8.06 -2.08
CA ASP A 57 2.00 -9.08 -1.71
C ASP A 57 3.26 -9.00 -2.57
N LEU A 58 3.07 -8.83 -3.88
CA LEU A 58 4.17 -8.72 -4.84
C LEU A 58 4.91 -7.40 -4.65
N PHE A 59 4.19 -6.33 -4.31
CA PHE A 59 4.78 -5.06 -3.91
C PHE A 59 5.66 -5.23 -2.66
N ALA A 60 5.14 -5.83 -1.59
CA ALA A 60 5.87 -6.02 -0.33
C ALA A 60 7.15 -6.82 -0.56
N ARG A 61 7.03 -7.97 -1.24
CA ARG A 61 8.18 -8.81 -1.60
C ARG A 61 9.20 -8.07 -2.45
N GLY A 62 8.76 -7.38 -3.50
CA GLY A 62 9.66 -6.65 -4.39
C GLY A 62 10.34 -5.48 -3.69
N LEU A 63 9.66 -4.82 -2.75
CA LEU A 63 10.23 -3.76 -1.92
C LEU A 63 11.28 -4.32 -0.96
N GLU A 64 11.02 -5.46 -0.31
CA GLU A 64 11.97 -6.19 0.53
C GLU A 64 13.21 -6.63 -0.26
N GLU A 65 13.04 -7.17 -1.47
CA GLU A 65 14.20 -7.55 -2.30
C GLU A 65 15.03 -6.33 -2.73
N PHE A 66 14.38 -5.19 -3.00
CA PHE A 66 15.08 -3.97 -3.44
C PHE A 66 15.78 -3.23 -2.30
N LEU A 67 15.13 -3.10 -1.14
CA LEU A 67 15.61 -2.30 0.00
C LEU A 67 16.21 -3.13 1.13
N ARG A 68 16.08 -4.46 1.06
CA ARG A 68 16.43 -5.38 2.15
C ARG A 68 15.72 -4.97 3.44
N THR A 69 16.46 -4.90 4.54
CA THR A 69 15.94 -4.49 5.86
C THR A 69 15.34 -3.08 5.87
N GLY A 70 15.69 -2.23 4.90
CA GLY A 70 15.09 -0.90 4.74
C GLY A 70 13.61 -0.93 4.38
N ALA A 71 13.12 -2.01 3.77
CA ALA A 71 11.71 -2.16 3.40
C ALA A 71 10.79 -2.08 4.62
N TYR A 72 11.18 -2.70 5.74
CA TYR A 72 10.39 -2.67 6.97
C TYR A 72 10.06 -1.24 7.43
N VAL A 73 11.03 -0.33 7.38
CA VAL A 73 10.83 1.06 7.79
C VAL A 73 9.83 1.77 6.86
N VAL A 74 9.93 1.49 5.56
CA VAL A 74 9.02 2.06 4.54
C VAL A 74 7.60 1.51 4.70
N GLU A 75 7.45 0.20 4.86
CA GLU A 75 6.16 -0.46 5.08
C GLU A 75 5.45 0.06 6.33
N ARG A 76 6.20 0.24 7.43
CA ARG A 76 5.69 0.86 8.66
C ARG A 76 5.21 2.28 8.40
N LYS A 77 5.98 3.09 7.67
CA LYS A 77 5.58 4.46 7.33
C LYS A 77 4.33 4.50 6.44
N ILE A 78 4.23 3.56 5.49
CA ILE A 78 3.03 3.40 4.65
C ILE A 78 1.81 3.11 5.53
N LEU A 79 1.89 2.12 6.42
CA LEU A 79 0.78 1.76 7.30
C LEU A 79 0.34 2.92 8.20
N GLU A 80 1.29 3.66 8.78
CA GLU A 80 0.99 4.85 9.58
C GLU A 80 0.21 5.91 8.81
N ASP A 81 0.61 6.20 7.57
CA ASP A 81 -0.07 7.18 6.71
C ASP A 81 -1.44 6.66 6.24
N ILE A 82 -1.55 5.35 5.96
CA ILE A 82 -2.82 4.70 5.66
C ILE A 82 -3.77 4.84 6.85
N TYR A 83 -3.37 4.45 8.06
CA TYR A 83 -4.20 4.53 9.27
C TYR A 83 -4.63 5.95 9.59
N SER A 84 -3.73 6.91 9.42
CA SER A 84 -4.03 8.33 9.60
C SER A 84 -5.09 8.83 8.60
N SER A 85 -5.19 8.20 7.42
CA SER A 85 -6.16 8.56 6.39
C SER A 85 -7.59 8.02 6.62
N TYR A 86 -7.79 7.08 7.55
CA TYR A 86 -9.09 6.43 7.84
C TYR A 86 -9.75 6.90 9.15
N GLY A 87 -9.19 7.92 9.81
CA GLY A 87 -9.71 8.49 11.06
C GLY A 87 -9.34 7.68 12.31
N LEU A 88 -9.54 8.30 13.49
CA LEU A 88 -9.01 7.81 14.77
C LEU A 88 -9.53 6.41 15.16
N LEU A 89 -10.80 6.12 14.90
CA LEU A 89 -11.42 4.83 15.26
C LEU A 89 -10.81 3.66 14.47
N ARG A 90 -10.62 3.79 13.15
CA ARG A 90 -9.99 2.72 12.36
C ARG A 90 -8.52 2.54 12.71
N ARG A 91 -7.80 3.63 13.00
CA ARG A 91 -6.41 3.55 13.47
C ARG A 91 -6.30 2.68 14.73
N LEU A 92 -7.17 2.89 15.71
CA LEU A 92 -7.18 2.11 16.95
C LEU A 92 -7.51 0.62 16.74
N GLU A 93 -8.42 0.29 15.81
CA GLU A 93 -8.68 -1.11 15.44
C GLU A 93 -7.46 -1.79 14.83
N LEU A 94 -6.73 -1.08 13.97
CA LEU A 94 -5.60 -1.63 13.21
C LEU A 94 -4.33 -1.75 14.05
N GLU A 95 -4.15 -0.89 15.06
CA GLU A 95 -3.10 -1.03 16.07
C GLU A 95 -3.22 -2.33 16.90
N ARG A 96 -4.40 -2.98 16.93
CA ARG A 96 -4.60 -4.29 17.57
C ARG A 96 -4.13 -5.46 16.71
N ILE A 97 -3.72 -5.21 15.45
CA ILE A 97 -3.38 -6.21 14.43
C ILE A 97 -1.89 -6.12 14.06
N ARG A 98 -1.08 -5.52 14.96
CA ARG A 98 0.35 -5.30 14.80
C ARG A 98 1.18 -6.58 14.59
N ASP A 99 0.60 -7.75 14.86
CA ASP A 99 1.26 -9.05 14.73
C ASP A 99 1.12 -9.68 13.33
N SER A 100 0.46 -9.00 12.38
CA SER A 100 0.37 -9.45 10.98
C SER A 100 1.31 -8.66 10.06
N ASP A 101 1.72 -9.28 8.95
CA ASP A 101 2.61 -8.64 7.98
C ASP A 101 1.94 -7.45 7.26
N PHE A 102 2.75 -6.66 6.57
CA PHE A 102 2.32 -5.46 5.85
C PHE A 102 1.18 -5.74 4.86
N ALA A 103 1.32 -6.76 4.01
CA ALA A 103 0.34 -7.07 2.98
C ALA A 103 -0.98 -7.53 3.59
N SER A 104 -0.93 -8.33 4.66
CA SER A 104 -2.10 -8.75 5.43
C SER A 104 -2.87 -7.56 6.01
N GLN A 105 -2.17 -6.58 6.59
CA GLN A 105 -2.79 -5.36 7.14
C GLN A 105 -3.47 -4.51 6.04
N VAL A 106 -2.81 -4.32 4.90
CA VAL A 106 -3.38 -3.57 3.76
C VAL A 106 -4.59 -4.30 3.17
N LYS A 107 -4.55 -5.62 3.03
CA LYS A 107 -5.70 -6.41 2.55
C LYS A 107 -6.90 -6.32 3.49
N LEU A 108 -6.67 -6.34 4.80
CA LEU A 108 -7.76 -6.23 5.77
C LEU A 108 -8.49 -4.88 5.65
N LEU A 109 -7.73 -3.81 5.42
CA LEU A 109 -8.29 -2.48 5.17
C LEU A 109 -9.20 -2.48 3.93
N MET A 110 -8.77 -3.12 2.85
CA MET A 110 -9.53 -3.22 1.60
C MET A 110 -10.79 -4.10 1.73
N ARG A 111 -10.84 -5.03 2.70
CA ARG A 111 -12.00 -5.91 2.93
C ARG A 111 -13.10 -5.29 3.79
N LYS A 112 -12.77 -4.28 4.60
CA LYS A 112 -13.68 -3.65 5.56
C LYS A 112 -14.40 -2.41 4.99
N ALA A 113 -14.55 -2.31 3.68
CA ALA A 113 -15.00 -1.10 2.99
C ALA A 113 -16.03 -1.32 1.89
#